data_AF-A0A1M6Z0F6-F1
#
_entry.id   AF-A0A1M6Z0F6-F1
#
_cell.length_a   1.000
_cell.length_b   1.000
_cell.length_c   1.000
_cell.angle_alpha   90.00
_cell.angle_beta   90.00
_cell.angle_gamma   90.00
#
_symmetry.space_group_name_H-M   'P 1'
#
loop_
_entity.id
_entity.type
_entity.pdbx_description
1 polymer ?
#
loop_
_entity_poly.entity_id
_entity_poly.type
_entity_poly.pdbx_seq_one_letter_code
_entity_poly.pdbx_strand_id
1 'polypeptide(L)'
;MHFIESSCPNCNHLNEFPCNNVWRYGSPIVKCQKCQTEYLDDQFREVAIEGIAPRSSKASLYFFIGLILLAGSLIHAAMVYFHSLTPGTYYYDKAIVGSIIEGIASLPCFFMSIRIKFGFQNTSNKKYMHESEERLKDPLYVQKLESYGYKIPDKFKRF
;
A
#
# COMPACT_ATOMS: atom_id res chain seq x y z
N MET A 1 2.07 -14.55 6.04
CA MET A 1 0.88 -13.72 5.73
C MET A 1 0.97 -12.51 6.63
N HIS A 2 0.87 -11.30 6.10
CA HIS A 2 0.81 -10.11 6.95
C HIS A 2 -0.62 -9.93 7.45
N PHE A 3 -0.77 -9.56 8.71
CA PHE A 3 -2.05 -9.24 9.33
C PHE A 3 -2.09 -7.74 9.64
N ILE A 4 -3.29 -7.16 9.60
CA ILE A 4 -3.55 -5.82 10.08
C ILE A 4 -4.18 -5.96 11.45
N GLU A 5 -3.57 -5.33 12.44
CA GLU A 5 -4.06 -5.32 13.80
C GLU A 5 -4.90 -4.07 14.05
N SER A 6 -6.07 -4.26 14.65
CA SER A 6 -6.96 -3.16 15.06
C SER A 6 -7.63 -3.47 16.40
N SER A 7 -7.54 -2.52 17.32
CA SER A 7 -8.11 -2.67 18.66
C SER A 7 -9.59 -2.35 18.65
N CYS A 8 -10.42 -3.26 19.15
CA CYS A 8 -11.84 -3.01 19.30
C CYS A 8 -12.09 -1.93 20.37
N PRO A 9 -12.80 -0.84 20.06
CA PRO A 9 -13.06 0.24 21.02
C PRO A 9 -13.96 -0.19 22.19
N ASN A 10 -14.73 -1.27 22.04
CA ASN A 10 -15.66 -1.75 23.07
C ASN A 10 -14.98 -2.70 24.08
N CYS A 11 -14.13 -3.62 23.62
CA CYS A 11 -13.54 -4.66 24.48
C CYS A 11 -12.00 -4.68 24.51
N ASN A 12 -11.35 -3.74 23.85
CA ASN A 12 -9.89 -3.61 23.72
C ASN A 12 -9.18 -4.86 23.19
N HIS A 13 -9.91 -5.77 22.55
CA HIS A 13 -9.34 -6.93 21.91
C HIS A 13 -8.70 -6.54 20.59
N LEU A 14 -7.45 -6.98 20.40
CA LEU A 14 -6.71 -6.82 19.16
C LEU A 14 -7.24 -7.82 18.12
N ASN A 15 -7.89 -7.33 17.08
CA ASN A 15 -8.38 -8.15 15.98
C ASN A 15 -7.30 -8.21 14.90
N GLU A 16 -7.10 -9.40 14.35
CA GLU A 16 -6.21 -9.62 13.22
C GLU A 16 -7.04 -9.81 11.95
N PHE A 17 -6.83 -8.91 10.98
CA PHE A 17 -7.45 -9.01 9.67
C PHE A 17 -6.41 -9.44 8.63
N PRO A 18 -6.73 -10.36 7.72
CA PRO A 18 -5.80 -10.73 6.66
C PRO A 18 -5.46 -9.52 5.79
N CYS A 19 -4.16 -9.20 5.66
CA CYS A 19 -3.69 -8.10 4.82
C CYS A 19 -3.73 -8.51 3.35
N ASN A 20 -4.94 -8.65 2.81
CA ASN A 20 -5.15 -8.92 1.39
C ASN A 20 -4.91 -7.67 0.53
N ASN A 21 -4.84 -6.50 1.17
CA ASN A 21 -4.64 -5.23 0.51
C ASN A 21 -3.85 -4.25 1.39
N VAL A 22 -2.67 -3.86 0.91
CA VAL A 22 -1.81 -2.84 1.55
C VAL A 22 -2.53 -1.49 1.71
N TRP A 23 -3.50 -1.21 0.85
CA TRP A 23 -4.26 0.04 0.82
C TRP A 23 -5.52 0.03 1.68
N ARG A 24 -5.81 -1.10 2.34
CA ARG A 24 -6.95 -1.25 3.26
C ARG A 24 -8.31 -0.86 2.66
N TYR A 25 -8.49 -1.12 1.35
CA TYR A 25 -9.77 -0.91 0.69
C TYR A 25 -10.77 -1.98 1.11
N GLY A 26 -11.94 -1.56 1.59
CA GLY A 26 -12.99 -2.44 2.10
C GLY A 26 -14.03 -1.69 2.92
N SER A 27 -14.92 -2.44 3.57
CA SER A 27 -15.88 -1.87 4.54
C SER A 27 -15.14 -1.36 5.78
N PRO A 28 -15.31 -0.09 6.18
CA PRO A 28 -14.81 0.42 7.45
C PRO A 28 -15.64 -0.06 8.64
N ILE A 29 -16.83 -0.60 8.40
CA ILE A 29 -17.61 -1.27 9.45
C ILE A 29 -17.06 -2.68 9.58
N VAL A 30 -16.46 -2.97 10.73
CA VAL A 30 -15.85 -4.25 11.05
C VAL A 30 -16.50 -4.84 12.30
N LYS A 31 -16.48 -6.16 12.41
CA LYS A 31 -17.02 -6.88 13.56
C LYS A 31 -15.88 -7.42 14.41
N CYS A 32 -15.90 -7.16 15.71
CA CYS A 32 -14.88 -7.71 16.62
C CYS A 32 -15.01 -9.23 16.74
N GLN A 33 -13.88 -9.95 16.64
CA GLN A 33 -13.84 -11.41 16.75
C GLN A 33 -14.22 -11.91 18.15
N LYS A 34 -13.92 -11.11 19.19
CA LYS A 34 -14.21 -11.46 20.60
C LYS A 34 -15.63 -11.06 21.03
N CYS A 35 -15.95 -9.77 21.01
CA CYS A 35 -17.24 -9.28 21.54
C CYS A 35 -18.35 -9.23 20.50
N GLN A 36 -18.05 -9.51 19.22
CA GLN A 36 -19.02 -9.54 18.12
C GLN A 36 -19.74 -8.21 17.87
N THR A 37 -19.33 -7.13 18.53
CA THR A 37 -19.84 -5.77 18.30
C THR A 37 -19.25 -5.22 17.01
N GLU A 38 -20.07 -4.56 16.21
CA GLU A 38 -19.64 -3.78 15.06
C GLU A 38 -19.04 -2.45 15.52
N TYR A 39 -18.00 -1.99 14.84
CA TYR A 39 -17.39 -0.68 15.07
C TYR A 39 -16.82 -0.14 13.78
N LEU A 40 -16.57 1.17 13.75
CA LEU A 40 -15.89 1.84 12.66
C LEU A 40 -14.38 1.75 12.85
N ASP A 41 -13.69 1.18 11.88
CA ASP A 41 -12.23 1.12 11.81
C ASP A 41 -11.75 2.11 10.75
N ASP A 42 -11.08 3.16 11.20
CA ASP A 42 -10.56 4.26 10.37
C ASP A 42 -9.39 3.85 9.47
N GLN A 43 -8.85 2.64 9.70
CA GLN A 43 -7.82 2.07 8.87
C GLN A 43 -8.37 1.62 7.51
N PHE A 44 -9.63 1.21 7.46
CA PHE A 44 -10.30 0.75 6.24
C PHE A 44 -11.03 1.90 5.56
N ARG A 45 -11.11 1.83 4.23
CA ARG A 45 -11.61 2.94 3.40
C ARG A 45 -12.58 2.46 2.33
N GLU A 46 -13.69 3.16 2.18
CA GLU A 46 -14.58 2.98 1.04
C GLU A 46 -14.06 3.75 -0.18
N VAL A 47 -13.55 3.00 -1.16
CA VAL A 47 -12.88 3.55 -2.35
C VAL A 47 -13.83 4.38 -3.22
N ALA A 48 -15.13 4.05 -3.27
CA ALA A 48 -16.11 4.82 -4.02
C ALA A 48 -16.45 6.18 -3.39
N ILE A 49 -16.11 6.36 -2.10
CA ILE A 49 -16.26 7.60 -1.34
C ILE A 49 -14.94 8.37 -1.34
N GLU A 50 -13.84 7.74 -0.90
CA GLU A 50 -12.54 8.39 -0.69
C GLU A 50 -11.66 8.46 -1.95
N GLY A 51 -11.97 7.64 -2.95
CA GLY A 51 -11.14 7.46 -4.14
C GLY A 51 -9.96 6.50 -3.93
N ILE A 52 -9.25 6.22 -5.03
CA ILE A 52 -8.06 5.37 -5.04
C ILE A 52 -6.84 6.22 -4.66
N ALA A 53 -6.00 5.72 -3.75
CA ALA A 53 -4.79 6.43 -3.33
C ALA A 53 -3.85 6.75 -4.52
N PRO A 54 -3.50 8.03 -4.77
CA PRO A 54 -2.76 8.46 -5.97
C PRO A 54 -1.31 7.98 -6.01
N ARG A 55 -0.73 7.58 -4.86
CA ARG A 55 0.61 6.96 -4.81
C ARG A 55 0.64 5.58 -5.48
N SER A 56 -0.49 4.90 -5.56
CA SER A 56 -0.58 3.55 -6.14
C SER A 56 -0.51 3.51 -7.68
N SER A 57 -0.65 4.66 -8.36
CA SER A 57 -0.87 4.71 -9.82
C SER A 57 0.18 5.48 -10.62
N LYS A 58 1.21 6.05 -9.97
CA LYS A 58 2.25 6.84 -10.67
C LYS A 58 3.45 5.98 -11.07
N ALA A 59 3.38 5.34 -12.24
CA ALA A 59 4.48 4.51 -12.77
C ALA A 59 5.81 5.28 -12.90
N SER A 60 5.75 6.57 -13.27
CA SER A 60 6.92 7.43 -13.41
C SER A 60 7.66 7.61 -12.07
N LEU A 61 6.95 7.75 -10.95
CA LEU A 61 7.56 7.90 -9.63
C LEU A 61 8.42 6.67 -9.29
N TYR A 62 7.85 5.47 -9.42
CA TYR A 62 8.57 4.22 -9.16
C TYR A 62 9.73 4.00 -10.12
N PHE A 63 9.57 4.41 -11.39
CA PHE A 63 10.64 4.35 -12.38
C PHE A 63 11.81 5.27 -12.00
N PHE A 64 11.54 6.53 -11.63
CA PHE A 64 12.58 7.48 -11.23
C PHE A 64 13.29 7.05 -9.95
N ILE A 65 12.57 6.56 -8.95
CA ILE A 65 13.19 6.01 -7.73
C ILE A 65 14.08 4.81 -8.06
N GLY A 66 13.61 3.91 -8.92
CA GLY A 66 14.40 2.76 -9.39
C GLY A 66 15.69 3.20 -10.10
N LEU A 67 15.61 4.24 -10.95
CA LEU A 67 16.78 4.81 -11.63
C LEU A 67 17.79 5.43 -10.65
N ILE A 68 17.33 6.15 -9.63
CA ILE A 68 18.21 6.75 -8.61
C ILE A 68 18.96 5.64 -7.85
N LEU A 69 18.26 4.59 -7.43
CA LEU A 69 18.86 3.44 -6.74
C LEU A 69 19.86 2.70 -7.63
N LEU A 70 19.51 2.49 -8.91
CA LEU A 70 20.41 1.84 -9.86
C LEU A 70 21.67 2.71 -10.11
N ALA A 71 21.50 4.02 -10.26
CA ALA A 71 22.62 4.94 -10.43
C ALA A 71 23.55 4.94 -9.19
N GLY A 72 22.99 4.96 -7.98
CA GLY A 72 23.76 4.81 -6.74
C GLY A 72 24.54 3.49 -6.71
N SER A 73 23.89 2.38 -7.08
CA SER A 73 24.53 1.07 -7.13
C SER A 73 25.73 1.03 -8.08
N LEU A 74 25.60 1.65 -9.26
CA LEU A 74 26.68 1.78 -10.24
C LEU A 74 27.81 2.69 -9.76
N ILE A 75 27.50 3.78 -9.07
CA ILE A 75 28.52 4.67 -8.47
C ILE A 75 29.33 3.90 -7.42
N HIS A 76 28.66 3.17 -6.53
CA HIS A 76 29.32 2.34 -5.52
C HIS A 76 30.16 1.23 -6.17
N ALA A 77 29.66 0.56 -7.22
CA ALA A 77 30.41 -0.44 -7.96
C ALA A 77 31.66 0.16 -8.64
N ALA A 78 31.54 1.35 -9.23
CA ALA A 78 32.65 2.05 -9.83
C ALA A 78 33.73 2.41 -8.79
N MET A 79 33.33 2.89 -7.60
CA MET A 79 34.25 3.14 -6.49
C MET A 79 35.04 1.88 -6.10
N VAL A 80 34.35 0.73 -5.97
CA VAL A 80 34.99 -0.55 -5.68
C VAL A 80 35.98 -0.94 -6.79
N TYR A 81 35.58 -0.80 -8.05
CA TYR A 81 36.43 -1.11 -9.20
C TYR A 81 37.69 -0.24 -9.23
N PHE A 82 37.56 1.08 -9.14
CA PHE A 82 38.73 1.98 -9.15
C PHE A 82 39.66 1.72 -7.97
N HIS A 83 39.12 1.40 -6.80
CA HIS A 83 39.93 1.08 -5.62
C HIS A 83 40.66 -0.27 -5.76
N SER A 84 40.09 -1.24 -6.48
CA SER A 84 40.77 -2.52 -6.75
C SER A 84 42.02 -2.37 -7.63
N LEU A 85 42.11 -1.27 -8.39
CA LEU A 85 43.27 -0.96 -9.23
C LEU A 85 44.41 -0.29 -8.46
N THR A 86 44.19 0.14 -7.21
CA THR A 86 45.24 0.72 -6.35
C THR A 86 45.83 -0.34 -5.42
N PRO A 87 47.10 -0.75 -5.60
CA PRO A 87 47.73 -1.77 -4.74
C PRO A 87 47.94 -1.25 -3.31
N GLY A 88 47.59 -2.07 -2.32
CA GLY A 88 47.85 -1.80 -0.89
C GLY A 88 46.63 -1.34 -0.07
N THR A 89 45.45 -1.24 -0.67
CA THR A 89 44.23 -0.80 0.03
C THR A 89 43.26 -1.95 0.31
N TYR A 90 42.79 -2.05 1.56
CA TYR A 90 41.79 -3.04 1.98
C TYR A 90 40.38 -2.67 1.52
N TYR A 91 39.57 -3.69 1.24
CA TYR A 91 38.20 -3.62 0.73
C TYR A 91 37.34 -2.51 1.34
N TYR A 92 36.66 -1.77 0.47
CA TYR A 92 35.68 -0.76 0.85
C TYR A 92 34.32 -1.42 1.07
N ASP A 93 34.23 -2.24 2.13
CA ASP A 93 33.09 -3.10 2.45
C ASP A 93 31.74 -2.35 2.41
N LYS A 94 31.74 -1.07 2.81
CA LYS A 94 30.56 -0.22 2.77
C LYS A 94 30.04 0.06 1.35
N ALA A 95 30.91 0.25 0.36
CA ALA A 95 30.47 0.47 -1.03
C ALA A 95 30.04 -0.84 -1.68
N ILE A 96 30.67 -1.98 -1.34
CA ILE A 96 30.21 -3.28 -1.81
C ILE A 96 28.80 -3.55 -1.29
N VAL A 97 28.59 -3.40 0.02
CA VAL A 97 27.27 -3.57 0.64
C VAL A 97 26.26 -2.56 0.10
N GLY A 98 26.64 -1.29 -0.04
CA GLY A 98 25.79 -0.24 -0.62
C GLY A 98 25.36 -0.56 -2.05
N SER A 99 26.30 -0.98 -2.90
CA SER A 99 26.02 -1.36 -4.29
C SER A 99 25.02 -2.51 -4.39
N ILE A 100 25.19 -3.54 -3.55
CA ILE A 100 24.29 -4.71 -3.51
C ILE A 100 22.90 -4.30 -3.01
N ILE A 101 22.81 -3.57 -1.89
CA ILE A 101 21.52 -3.18 -1.30
C ILE A 101 20.73 -2.30 -2.27
N GLU A 102 21.35 -1.26 -2.84
CA GLU A 102 20.69 -0.35 -3.77
C GLU A 102 20.31 -1.04 -5.07
N GLY A 103 21.18 -1.92 -5.58
CA GLY A 103 20.91 -2.75 -6.75
C GLY A 103 19.68 -3.63 -6.56
N ILE A 104 19.61 -4.36 -5.44
CA ILE A 104 18.46 -5.20 -5.10
C ILE A 104 17.21 -4.35 -4.88
N ALA A 105 17.30 -3.22 -4.16
CA ALA A 105 16.16 -2.34 -3.88
C ALA A 105 15.58 -1.65 -5.13
N SER A 106 16.38 -1.50 -6.20
CA SER A 106 15.91 -0.96 -7.47
C SER A 106 14.92 -1.89 -8.19
N LEU A 107 15.06 -3.21 -8.04
CA LEU A 107 14.28 -4.21 -8.77
C LEU A 107 12.77 -4.15 -8.43
N PRO A 108 12.35 -4.11 -7.14
CA PRO A 108 10.93 -3.92 -6.79
C PRO A 108 10.35 -2.62 -7.36
N CYS A 109 11.13 -1.54 -7.44
CA CYS A 109 10.68 -0.26 -7.96
C CYS A 109 10.36 -0.36 -9.46
N PHE A 110 11.25 -0.99 -10.25
CA PHE A 110 10.99 -1.22 -11.68
C PHE A 110 9.82 -2.17 -11.89
N PHE A 111 9.74 -3.26 -11.11
CA PHE A 111 8.62 -4.20 -11.20
C PHE A 111 7.28 -3.52 -10.90
N MET A 112 7.22 -2.66 -9.87
CA MET A 112 6.03 -1.87 -9.55
C MET A 112 5.67 -0.89 -10.67
N SER A 113 6.65 -0.19 -11.24
CA SER A 113 6.45 0.71 -12.38
C SER A 113 5.84 -0.03 -13.59
N ILE A 114 6.38 -1.20 -13.93
CA ILE A 114 5.85 -2.09 -14.97
C ILE A 114 4.41 -2.48 -14.64
N ARG A 115 4.12 -3.00 -13.44
CA ARG A 115 2.75 -3.40 -13.05
C ARG A 115 1.74 -2.27 -13.17
N ILE A 116 2.13 -1.05 -12.82
CA ILE A 116 1.27 0.14 -12.96
C ILE A 116 1.07 0.47 -14.44
N LYS A 117 2.15 0.49 -15.24
CA LYS A 117 2.08 0.83 -16.68
C LYS A 117 1.25 -0.18 -17.48
N PHE A 118 1.34 -1.47 -17.16
CA PHE A 118 0.53 -2.54 -17.76
C PHE A 118 -0.88 -2.65 -17.16
N GLY A 119 -1.25 -1.77 -16.22
CA GLY A 119 -2.62 -1.67 -15.72
C GLY A 119 -3.04 -2.79 -14.76
N PHE A 120 -2.12 -3.65 -14.29
CA PHE A 120 -2.44 -4.66 -13.26
C PHE A 120 -3.02 -4.00 -12.00
N GLN A 121 -2.47 -2.85 -11.61
CA GLN A 121 -3.01 -2.04 -10.51
C GLN A 121 -4.43 -1.55 -10.80
N ASN A 122 -4.72 -1.18 -12.06
CA ASN A 122 -6.04 -0.70 -12.46
C ASN A 122 -7.09 -1.81 -12.36
N THR A 123 -6.74 -3.06 -12.67
CA THR A 123 -7.67 -4.19 -12.52
C THR A 123 -8.05 -4.42 -11.07
N SER A 124 -7.07 -4.45 -10.15
CA SER A 124 -7.35 -4.57 -8.71
C SER A 124 -8.13 -3.38 -8.19
N ASN A 125 -7.76 -2.15 -8.58
CA ASN A 125 -8.46 -0.95 -8.17
C ASN A 125 -9.92 -0.91 -8.69
N LYS A 126 -10.17 -1.36 -9.92
CA LYS A 126 -11.52 -1.51 -10.47
C LYS A 126 -12.34 -2.51 -9.67
N LYS A 127 -11.75 -3.63 -9.27
CA LYS A 127 -12.41 -4.62 -8.40
C LYS A 127 -12.84 -3.98 -7.07
N TYR A 128 -11.92 -3.30 -6.38
CA TYR A 128 -12.25 -2.63 -5.11
C TYR A 128 -13.27 -1.49 -5.27
N MET A 129 -13.20 -0.75 -6.37
CA MET A 129 -14.19 0.29 -6.69
C MET A 129 -15.57 -0.33 -6.87
N HIS A 130 -15.69 -1.39 -7.68
CA HIS A 130 -16.95 -2.08 -7.91
C HIS A 130 -17.51 -2.68 -6.62
N GLU A 131 -16.68 -3.37 -5.81
CA GLU A 131 -17.12 -3.91 -4.52
C GLU A 131 -17.60 -2.82 -3.55
N SER A 132 -16.97 -1.65 -3.57
CA SER A 132 -17.38 -0.48 -2.78
C SER A 132 -18.71 0.09 -3.27
N GLU A 133 -18.86 0.28 -4.58
CA GLU A 133 -20.11 0.74 -5.19
C GLU A 133 -21.28 -0.21 -4.92
N GLU A 134 -21.07 -1.52 -5.03
CA GLU A 134 -22.10 -2.52 -4.72
C GLU A 134 -22.54 -2.47 -3.25
N ARG A 135 -21.61 -2.31 -2.29
CA ARG A 135 -21.96 -2.14 -0.88
C ARG A 135 -22.77 -0.87 -0.63
N LEU A 136 -22.41 0.23 -1.29
CA LEU A 136 -23.08 1.52 -1.15
C LEU A 136 -24.45 1.58 -1.82
N LYS A 137 -24.83 0.58 -2.62
CA LYS A 137 -26.22 0.43 -3.10
C LYS A 137 -27.18 -0.04 -2.01
N ASP A 138 -26.68 -0.62 -0.92
CA ASP A 138 -27.50 -1.04 0.21
C ASP A 138 -27.82 0.18 1.11
N PRO A 139 -29.09 0.63 1.18
CA PRO A 139 -29.46 1.78 1.99
C PRO A 139 -29.21 1.54 3.49
N LEU A 140 -29.34 0.30 3.97
CA LEU A 140 -29.09 -0.03 5.38
C LEU A 140 -27.61 0.12 5.72
N TYR A 141 -26.73 -0.28 4.80
CA TYR A 141 -25.29 -0.10 4.95
C TYR A 141 -24.90 1.39 4.98
N VAL A 142 -25.47 2.20 4.08
CA VAL A 142 -25.24 3.65 4.03
C VAL A 142 -25.72 4.33 5.33
N GLN A 143 -26.92 4.01 5.80
CA GLN A 143 -27.44 4.53 7.07
C GLN A 143 -26.56 4.14 8.25
N LYS A 144 -26.04 2.90 8.26
CA LYS A 144 -25.13 2.42 9.29
C LYS A 144 -23.80 3.15 9.26
N LEU A 145 -23.23 3.41 8.08
CA LEU A 145 -22.01 4.22 7.94
C LEU A 145 -22.23 5.64 8.47
N GLU A 146 -23.38 6.24 8.18
CA GLU A 146 -23.72 7.59 8.65
C GLU A 146 -23.92 7.63 10.17
N SER A 147 -24.53 6.61 10.78
CA SER A 147 -24.72 6.53 12.23
C SER A 147 -23.40 6.39 13.00
N TYR A 148 -22.39 5.78 12.38
CA TYR A 148 -21.02 5.76 12.91
C TYR A 148 -20.22 7.05 12.63
N GLY A 149 -20.81 8.05 11.97
CA GLY A 149 -20.18 9.34 11.69
C GLY A 149 -19.26 9.35 10.46
N TYR A 150 -19.34 8.35 9.59
CA TYR A 150 -18.56 8.29 8.36
C TYR A 150 -19.09 9.32 7.34
N LYS A 151 -18.19 10.03 6.66
CA LYS A 151 -18.57 11.13 5.73
C LYS A 151 -18.98 10.57 4.37
N ILE A 152 -20.29 10.50 4.12
CA ILE A 152 -20.85 9.98 2.87
C ILE A 152 -21.24 11.15 1.95
N PRO A 153 -20.86 11.14 0.66
CA PRO A 153 -21.31 12.12 -0.32
C PRO A 153 -22.80 11.96 -0.66
N ASP A 154 -23.50 13.08 -0.95
CA ASP A 154 -24.95 13.10 -1.21
C ASP A 154 -25.42 12.16 -2.32
N LYS A 155 -24.55 11.85 -3.30
CA LYS A 155 -24.84 10.91 -4.40
C LYS A 155 -25.23 9.51 -3.92
N PHE A 156 -24.80 9.12 -2.72
CA PHE A 156 -25.11 7.82 -2.11
C PHE A 156 -26.18 7.90 -1.01
N LYS A 157 -26.60 9.11 -0.61
CA LYS A 157 -27.61 9.32 0.43
C LYS A 157 -29.04 9.31 -0.10
N ARG A 158 -29.21 9.33 -1.42
CA ARG A 158 -30.53 9.40 -2.07
C ARG A 158 -30.99 7.99 -2.41
N PHE A 159 -31.66 7.35 -1.47
CA PHE A 159 -32.48 6.16 -1.69
C PHE A 159 -33.85 6.38 -1.05
#